data_AF-A0A8C4PX25-F1
#
_entry.id   AF-A0A8C4PX25-F1
#
_cell.length_a   1.000
_cell.length_b   1.000
_cell.length_c   1.000
_cell.angle_alpha   90.00
_cell.angle_beta   90.00
_cell.angle_gamma   90.00
#
_symmetry.space_group_name_H-M   'P 1'
#
loop_
_entity.id
_entity.type
_entity.pdbx_description
1 polymer ?
#
loop_
_entity_poly.entity_id
_entity_poly.type
_entity_poly.pdbx_seq_one_letter_code
_entity_poly.pdbx_strand_id
1 'polypeptide(L)'
;LVHDKGFGLFEAMSAIEMMDPKMDAGMIGNQVSRRVLSFEQAIKEGTIKINNLTTPELVGIIDNCFCCLVTWLEGHSLAQTVFTCLYMHNADLIEDAAMKAFTLGILKICDIVRDKVNKASVFEEEDFHSMTYGFKMANNVTDLRVTGELESTRNRQGEDRGPLIEFEHQLCVAVFSRIRFTRLLLTALITFTRKEMNATAEVQKLMVQAMDLLPSIEGSMEFGIQTQTDSTKGDQPILMGFEPLVNQRLLPPTFPRYAKIISRKDTMEYLRSLVERIGALCEVTNLTSFHSILVCNTYILVHTLTLCKLEHRLQYTVSQ
;
A
#
# COMPACT_ATOMS: atom_id res chain seq x y z
N LEU A 1 23.51 15.78 38.47
CA LEU A 1 22.62 16.08 37.33
C LEU A 1 22.14 17.50 37.49
N VAL A 2 22.42 18.38 36.53
CA VAL A 2 21.93 19.76 36.52
C VAL A 2 20.78 19.80 35.53
N HIS A 3 19.57 20.03 36.01
CA HIS A 3 18.36 20.17 35.19
C HIS A 3 17.39 21.14 35.87
N ASP A 4 16.38 21.59 35.13
CA ASP A 4 15.33 22.46 35.66
C ASP A 4 14.48 21.74 36.72
N LYS A 5 13.86 22.49 37.64
CA LYS A 5 13.03 21.94 38.72
C LYS A 5 11.78 21.20 38.21
N GLY A 6 11.29 21.54 37.02
CA GLY A 6 10.15 20.86 36.39
C GLY A 6 10.51 19.61 35.58
N PHE A 7 11.80 19.36 35.32
CA PHE A 7 12.23 18.23 34.51
C PHE A 7 12.23 16.92 35.31
N GLY A 8 11.44 15.95 34.86
CA GLY A 8 11.36 14.64 35.49
C GLY A 8 12.39 13.66 34.91
N LEU A 9 13.08 12.89 35.76
CA LEU A 9 14.01 11.85 35.28
C LEU A 9 13.32 10.75 34.44
N PHE A 10 12.01 10.60 34.57
CA PHE A 10 11.23 9.71 33.70
C PHE A 10 11.23 10.18 32.24
N GLU A 11 11.23 11.49 31.99
CA GLU A 11 11.31 12.06 30.64
C GLU A 11 12.69 11.80 30.00
N ALA A 12 13.73 11.67 30.83
CA ALA A 12 15.07 11.30 30.36
C ALA A 12 15.15 9.84 29.87
N MET A 13 14.19 8.98 30.21
CA MET A 13 14.19 7.56 29.77
C MET A 13 13.89 7.40 28.27
N SER A 14 13.23 8.38 27.64
CA SER A 14 13.01 8.42 26.19
C SER A 14 14.12 9.13 25.42
N ALA A 15 15.17 9.61 26.11
CA ALA A 15 16.28 10.28 25.46
C ALA A 15 17.07 9.31 24.56
N ILE A 16 17.53 9.82 23.42
CA ILE A 16 18.37 9.08 22.49
C ILE A 16 19.83 9.42 22.72
N GLU A 17 20.66 8.39 22.76
CA GLU A 17 22.11 8.52 22.75
C GLU A 17 22.59 8.63 21.29
N MET A 18 23.14 9.79 20.94
CA MET A 18 23.74 9.99 19.62
C MET A 18 24.99 9.12 19.47
N MET A 19 25.27 8.67 18.25
CA MET A 19 26.40 7.81 17.89
C MET A 19 26.37 6.37 18.44
N ASP A 20 25.31 5.97 19.15
CA ASP A 20 25.05 4.56 19.47
C ASP A 20 24.30 3.88 18.31
N PRO A 21 24.84 2.82 17.67
CA PRO A 21 24.18 2.15 16.54
C PRO A 21 22.79 1.56 16.82
N LYS A 22 22.42 1.33 18.08
CA LYS A 22 21.11 0.81 18.50
C LYS A 22 20.11 1.91 18.84
N MET A 23 20.59 3.11 19.19
CA MET A 23 19.73 4.24 19.60
C MET A 23 19.60 5.29 18.49
N ASP A 24 20.66 5.49 17.72
CA ASP A 24 20.79 6.55 16.72
C ASP A 24 20.48 6.03 15.30
N ALA A 25 19.28 6.35 14.82
CA ALA A 25 18.84 6.05 13.47
C ALA A 25 19.69 6.72 12.38
N GLY A 26 20.42 7.79 12.70
CA GLY A 26 21.36 8.45 11.79
C GLY A 26 22.62 7.63 11.52
N MET A 27 23.00 6.73 12.44
CA MET A 27 24.21 5.90 12.29
C MET A 27 24.06 4.83 11.20
N ILE A 28 22.86 4.29 11.00
CA ILE A 28 22.60 3.22 10.02
C ILE A 28 22.61 3.77 8.58
N GLY A 29 22.08 4.97 8.36
CA GLY A 29 22.13 5.63 7.04
C GLY A 29 23.56 5.87 6.54
N ASN A 30 24.52 6.02 7.46
CA ASN A 30 25.94 6.20 7.16
C ASN A 30 26.70 4.86 6.99
N GLN A 31 26.09 3.72 7.31
CA GLN A 31 26.70 2.39 7.17
C GLN A 31 26.49 1.77 5.79
N VAL A 32 25.50 2.26 5.02
CA VAL A 32 25.27 1.77 3.66
C VAL A 32 26.25 2.47 2.71
N SER A 33 27.00 1.69 1.94
CA SER A 33 28.02 2.19 1.02
C SER A 33 27.44 2.96 -0.18
N ARG A 34 26.14 2.78 -0.44
CA ARG A 34 25.43 3.39 -1.57
C ARG A 34 24.83 4.74 -1.22
N ARG A 35 24.79 5.63 -2.21
CA ARG A 35 24.13 6.93 -2.09
C ARG A 35 22.62 6.76 -2.20
N VAL A 36 21.89 7.22 -1.18
CA VAL A 36 20.42 7.32 -1.20
C VAL A 36 20.04 8.51 -2.07
N LEU A 37 19.25 8.26 -3.12
CA LEU A 37 18.82 9.27 -4.10
C LEU A 37 17.33 9.60 -3.92
N SER A 38 16.97 10.88 -4.07
CA SER A 38 15.57 11.26 -4.27
C SER A 38 15.07 10.85 -5.65
N PHE A 39 13.75 10.88 -5.88
CA PHE A 39 13.18 10.54 -7.17
C PHE A 39 13.76 11.40 -8.32
N GLU A 40 13.84 12.73 -8.17
CA GLU A 40 14.42 13.59 -9.22
C GLU A 40 15.92 13.35 -9.43
N GLN A 41 16.65 12.99 -8.38
CA GLN A 41 18.08 12.67 -8.47
C GLN A 41 18.29 11.34 -9.21
N ALA A 42 17.49 10.32 -8.89
CA ALA A 42 17.54 9.01 -9.54
C ALA A 42 17.19 9.10 -11.04
N ILE A 43 16.24 9.96 -11.42
CA ILE A 43 15.94 10.25 -12.83
C ILE A 43 17.15 10.89 -13.52
N LYS A 44 17.78 11.91 -12.90
CA LYS A 44 18.94 12.61 -13.47
C LYS A 44 20.16 11.71 -13.63
N GLU A 45 20.38 10.80 -12.68
CA GLU A 45 21.47 9.82 -12.72
C GLU A 45 21.15 8.61 -13.62
N GLY A 46 19.93 8.54 -14.18
CA GLY A 46 19.51 7.46 -15.08
C GLY A 46 19.31 6.11 -14.39
N THR A 47 19.21 6.09 -13.07
CA THR A 47 19.03 4.85 -12.28
C THR A 47 17.56 4.41 -12.24
N ILE A 48 16.63 5.31 -12.55
CA ILE A 48 15.19 5.06 -12.69
C ILE A 48 14.72 5.46 -14.08
N LYS A 49 13.88 4.60 -14.68
CA LYS A 49 13.20 4.88 -15.95
C LYS A 49 11.84 5.54 -15.69
N ILE A 50 11.53 6.61 -16.41
CA ILE A 50 10.22 7.28 -16.36
C ILE A 50 9.31 6.92 -17.55
N ASN A 51 9.90 6.38 -18.62
CA ASN A 51 9.25 5.91 -19.83
C ASN A 51 9.85 4.56 -20.25
N ASN A 52 9.21 3.91 -21.24
CA ASN A 52 9.69 2.67 -21.85
C ASN A 52 10.02 1.56 -20.82
N LEU A 53 9.19 1.46 -19.78
CA LEU A 53 9.29 0.37 -18.82
C LEU A 53 8.89 -0.92 -19.52
N THR A 54 9.74 -1.92 -19.43
CA THR A 54 9.42 -3.25 -19.96
C THR A 54 8.33 -3.90 -19.10
N THR A 55 7.56 -4.80 -19.70
CA THR A 55 6.51 -5.51 -18.98
C THR A 55 7.02 -6.22 -17.71
N PRO A 56 8.18 -6.92 -17.72
CA PRO A 56 8.76 -7.50 -16.51
C PRO A 56 9.13 -6.47 -15.42
N GLU A 57 9.62 -5.29 -15.81
CA GLU A 57 9.90 -4.19 -14.87
C GLU A 57 8.61 -3.69 -14.22
N LEU A 58 7.56 -3.45 -15.02
CA LEU A 58 6.25 -3.03 -14.52
C LEU A 58 5.65 -4.04 -13.54
N VAL A 59 5.63 -5.33 -13.92
CA VAL A 59 5.12 -6.40 -13.06
C VAL A 59 5.89 -6.45 -11.74
N GLY A 60 7.23 -6.41 -11.80
CA GLY A 60 8.07 -6.43 -10.60
C GLY A 60 7.79 -5.23 -9.68
N ILE A 61 7.73 -4.02 -10.23
CA ILE A 61 7.49 -2.78 -9.47
C ILE A 61 6.10 -2.80 -8.83
N ILE A 62 5.07 -3.19 -9.60
CA ILE A 62 3.69 -3.25 -9.12
C ILE A 62 3.55 -4.28 -8.00
N ASP A 63 4.10 -5.48 -8.16
CA ASP A 63 4.03 -6.53 -7.13
C ASP A 63 4.72 -6.07 -5.84
N ASN A 64 5.89 -5.43 -5.94
CA ASN A 64 6.58 -4.91 -4.76
C ASN A 64 5.82 -3.73 -4.11
N CYS A 65 5.09 -2.92 -4.91
CA CYS A 65 4.18 -1.90 -4.38
C CYS A 65 3.01 -2.52 -3.63
N PHE A 66 2.44 -3.64 -4.09
CA PHE A 66 1.41 -4.35 -3.35
C PHE A 66 1.94 -4.90 -2.03
N CYS A 67 3.15 -5.47 -2.00
CA CYS A 67 3.79 -5.87 -0.74
C CYS A 67 3.89 -4.69 0.23
N CYS A 68 4.38 -3.55 -0.24
CA CYS A 68 4.48 -2.33 0.57
C CYS A 68 3.12 -1.84 1.08
N LEU A 69 2.09 -1.87 0.21
CA LEU A 69 0.73 -1.48 0.59
C LEU A 69 0.19 -2.39 1.69
N VAL A 70 0.33 -3.70 1.56
CA VAL A 70 -0.15 -4.64 2.57
C VAL A 70 0.64 -4.51 3.87
N THR A 71 1.97 -4.37 3.83
CA THR A 71 2.77 -4.11 5.03
C THR A 71 2.31 -2.83 5.75
N TRP A 72 1.92 -1.79 5.01
CA TRP A 72 1.29 -0.60 5.62
C TRP A 72 -0.06 -0.93 6.25
N LEU A 73 -0.91 -1.69 5.58
CA LEU A 73 -2.23 -2.10 6.11
C LEU A 73 -2.11 -2.98 7.37
N GLU A 74 -1.01 -3.71 7.54
CA GLU A 74 -0.69 -4.45 8.78
C GLU A 74 -0.21 -3.56 9.94
N GLY A 75 -0.08 -2.26 9.71
CA GLY A 75 0.19 -1.26 10.76
C GLY A 75 1.59 -0.68 10.75
N HIS A 76 2.42 -0.93 9.73
CA HIS A 76 3.72 -0.24 9.60
C HIS A 76 3.57 1.19 9.08
N SER A 77 4.64 2.01 9.13
CA SER A 77 4.61 3.40 8.65
C SER A 77 4.61 3.51 7.11
N LEU A 78 3.84 4.45 6.56
CA LEU A 78 3.86 4.80 5.12
C LEU A 78 5.27 5.15 4.63
N ALA A 79 6.04 5.90 5.44
CA ALA A 79 7.39 6.33 5.09
C ALA A 79 8.35 5.15 4.90
N GLN A 80 8.13 4.04 5.61
CA GLN A 80 8.97 2.84 5.58
C GLN A 80 8.46 1.75 4.64
N THR A 81 7.30 1.96 4.01
CA THR A 81 6.62 0.97 3.15
C THR A 81 6.33 1.58 1.79
N VAL A 82 5.12 2.10 1.55
CA VAL A 82 4.67 2.62 0.25
C VAL A 82 5.58 3.72 -0.29
N PHE A 83 6.03 4.65 0.58
CA PHE A 83 6.91 5.74 0.17
C PHE A 83 8.39 5.36 0.06
N THR A 84 8.73 4.08 0.20
CA THR A 84 10.03 3.60 -0.29
C THR A 84 10.04 3.49 -1.81
N CYS A 85 8.87 3.38 -2.45
CA CYS A 85 8.72 3.46 -3.90
C CYS A 85 8.83 4.92 -4.36
N LEU A 86 9.90 5.26 -5.08
CA LEU A 86 10.20 6.62 -5.54
C LEU A 86 9.17 7.12 -6.57
N TYR A 87 8.54 6.23 -7.33
CA TYR A 87 7.43 6.61 -8.24
C TYR A 87 6.24 7.23 -7.47
N MET A 88 6.02 6.83 -6.21
CA MET A 88 4.92 7.37 -5.38
C MET A 88 5.18 8.80 -4.89
N HIS A 89 6.39 9.33 -5.06
CA HIS A 89 6.73 10.68 -4.59
C HIS A 89 6.21 11.76 -5.53
N ASN A 90 6.18 11.48 -6.84
CA ASN A 90 5.72 12.44 -7.84
C ASN A 90 5.21 11.76 -9.12
N ALA A 91 3.91 11.51 -9.18
CA ALA A 91 3.26 10.88 -10.34
C ALA A 91 3.29 11.75 -11.61
N ASP A 92 3.52 13.07 -11.50
CA ASP A 92 3.51 13.97 -12.66
C ASP A 92 4.73 13.79 -13.57
N LEU A 93 5.85 13.34 -13.01
CA LEU A 93 7.09 13.08 -13.76
C LEU A 93 7.12 11.70 -14.44
N ILE A 94 6.10 10.86 -14.20
CA ILE A 94 5.99 9.55 -14.83
C ILE A 94 5.38 9.73 -16.23
N GLU A 95 6.08 9.27 -17.25
CA GLU A 95 5.66 9.33 -18.65
C GLU A 95 4.97 8.03 -19.11
N ASP A 96 5.38 6.88 -18.55
CA ASP A 96 4.74 5.59 -18.81
C ASP A 96 3.28 5.57 -18.30
N ALA A 97 2.33 5.40 -19.21
CA ALA A 97 0.91 5.51 -18.90
C ALA A 97 0.43 4.45 -17.89
N ALA A 98 0.92 3.21 -18.01
CA ALA A 98 0.55 2.11 -17.14
C ALA A 98 1.07 2.36 -15.71
N MET A 99 2.34 2.74 -15.57
CA MET A 99 2.94 3.05 -14.28
C MET A 99 2.32 4.29 -13.63
N LYS A 100 2.01 5.34 -14.42
CA LYS A 100 1.35 6.55 -13.93
C LYS A 100 -0.04 6.25 -13.39
N ALA A 101 -0.85 5.53 -14.16
CA ALA A 101 -2.21 5.16 -13.76
C ALA A 101 -2.20 4.32 -12.48
N PHE A 102 -1.30 3.34 -12.39
CA PHE A 102 -1.12 2.54 -11.18
C PHE A 102 -0.69 3.38 -9.96
N THR A 103 0.29 4.27 -10.14
CA THR A 103 0.79 5.16 -9.08
C THR A 103 -0.31 6.03 -8.50
N LEU A 104 -1.10 6.68 -9.36
CA LEU A 104 -2.25 7.48 -8.93
C LEU A 104 -3.30 6.64 -8.20
N GLY A 105 -3.54 5.42 -8.68
CA GLY A 105 -4.45 4.47 -8.05
C GLY A 105 -4.03 4.12 -6.61
N ILE A 106 -2.76 3.75 -6.41
CA ILE A 106 -2.22 3.42 -5.08
C ILE A 106 -2.23 4.62 -4.14
N LEU A 107 -1.79 5.80 -4.61
CA LEU A 107 -1.82 7.02 -3.80
C LEU A 107 -3.24 7.36 -3.35
N LYS A 108 -4.23 7.16 -4.23
CA LYS A 108 -5.63 7.42 -3.90
C LYS A 108 -6.21 6.39 -2.94
N ILE A 109 -5.86 5.11 -3.09
CA ILE A 109 -6.22 4.06 -2.12
C ILE A 109 -5.66 4.42 -0.73
N CYS A 110 -4.38 4.80 -0.64
CA CYS A 110 -3.76 5.21 0.61
C CYS A 110 -4.47 6.42 1.24
N ASP A 111 -4.85 7.40 0.42
CA ASP A 111 -5.57 8.59 0.88
C ASP A 111 -6.95 8.24 1.47
N ILE A 112 -7.74 7.43 0.77
CA ILE A 112 -9.07 7.01 1.23
C ILE A 112 -8.96 6.16 2.50
N VAL A 113 -8.07 5.16 2.53
CA VAL A 113 -7.88 4.30 3.70
C VAL A 113 -7.47 5.14 4.92
N ARG A 114 -6.51 6.05 4.76
CA ARG A 114 -6.08 6.95 5.84
C ARG A 114 -7.24 7.80 6.37
N ASP A 115 -8.02 8.44 5.48
CA ASP A 115 -9.18 9.25 5.87
C ASP A 115 -10.21 8.43 6.66
N LYS A 116 -10.46 7.18 6.24
CA LYS A 116 -11.39 6.27 6.94
C LYS A 116 -10.86 5.84 8.31
N VAL A 117 -9.60 5.46 8.40
CA VAL A 117 -8.96 5.07 9.69
C VAL A 117 -8.98 6.24 10.67
N ASN A 118 -8.63 7.45 10.22
CA ASN A 118 -8.66 8.64 11.07
C ASN A 118 -10.08 8.97 11.56
N LYS A 119 -11.10 8.78 10.71
CA LYS A 119 -12.52 8.95 11.10
C LYS A 119 -13.00 7.88 12.07
N ALA A 120 -12.44 6.67 12.01
CA ALA A 120 -12.79 5.57 12.89
C ALA A 120 -12.26 5.74 14.34
N SER A 121 -11.61 6.89 14.65
CA SER A 121 -11.06 7.19 15.99
C SER A 121 -10.10 6.13 16.51
N VAL A 122 -9.33 5.54 15.60
CA VAL A 122 -8.24 4.60 15.90
C VAL A 122 -7.10 5.37 16.57
N PHE A 123 -6.47 4.78 17.59
CA PHE A 123 -5.34 5.42 18.26
C PHE A 123 -4.08 5.32 17.38
N GLU A 124 -3.52 6.49 17.06
CA GLU A 124 -2.28 6.60 16.29
C GLU A 124 -1.11 5.95 17.06
N GLU A 125 -0.25 5.21 16.36
CA GLU A 125 0.90 4.45 16.89
C GLU A 125 0.60 3.17 17.70
N GLU A 126 -0.65 2.95 18.15
CA GLU A 126 -1.07 1.68 18.78
C GLU A 126 -1.61 0.67 17.77
N ASP A 127 -2.41 1.16 16.82
CA ASP A 127 -3.19 0.33 15.88
C ASP A 127 -2.84 0.58 14.43
N PHE A 128 -2.54 1.83 14.08
CA PHE A 128 -2.23 2.22 12.71
C PHE A 128 -1.34 3.46 12.65
N HIS A 129 -0.41 3.47 11.70
CA HIS A 129 0.43 4.64 11.42
C HIS A 129 -0.17 5.42 10.24
N SER A 130 -0.95 6.46 10.53
CA SER A 130 -1.64 7.29 9.53
C SER A 130 -0.81 8.47 9.02
N MET A 131 0.33 8.79 9.65
CA MET A 131 1.20 9.90 9.25
C MET A 131 1.65 9.82 7.79
N THR A 132 1.53 10.95 7.09
CA THR A 132 1.90 11.09 5.68
C THR A 132 3.26 11.73 5.47
N TYR A 133 3.90 12.24 6.54
CA TYR A 133 5.22 12.86 6.51
C TYR A 133 5.39 13.97 5.46
N GLY A 134 4.30 14.66 5.11
CA GLY A 134 4.30 15.73 4.11
C GLY A 134 4.27 15.27 2.65
N PHE A 135 4.16 13.96 2.38
CA PHE A 135 4.00 13.45 1.02
C PHE A 135 2.68 13.92 0.40
N LYS A 136 2.77 14.38 -0.86
CA LYS A 136 1.59 14.75 -1.65
C LYS A 136 0.85 13.49 -2.04
N MET A 137 -0.38 13.38 -1.57
CA MET A 137 -1.32 12.38 -2.06
C MET A 137 -1.90 12.83 -3.41
N ALA A 138 -2.59 11.93 -4.11
CA ALA A 138 -3.26 12.22 -5.39
C ALA A 138 -4.50 13.14 -5.24
N ASN A 139 -4.47 14.10 -4.32
CA ASN A 139 -5.60 14.98 -3.96
C ASN A 139 -5.94 15.97 -5.09
N ASN A 140 -4.96 16.32 -5.91
CA ASN A 140 -5.13 17.22 -7.05
C ASN A 140 -5.77 16.52 -8.26
N VAL A 141 -5.91 15.19 -8.22
CA VAL A 141 -6.49 14.39 -9.29
C VAL A 141 -7.85 13.89 -8.85
N THR A 142 -8.88 14.23 -9.61
CA THR A 142 -10.24 13.75 -9.35
C THR A 142 -10.32 12.24 -9.53
N ASP A 143 -11.14 11.57 -8.72
CA ASP A 143 -11.38 10.13 -8.78
C ASP A 143 -11.69 9.64 -10.20
N LEU A 144 -12.54 10.37 -10.93
CA LEU A 144 -12.93 10.07 -12.30
C LEU A 144 -11.74 10.02 -13.27
N ARG A 145 -10.77 10.92 -13.08
CA ARG A 145 -9.55 11.00 -13.90
C ARG A 145 -8.61 9.84 -13.61
N VAL A 146 -8.43 9.48 -12.34
CA VAL A 146 -7.65 8.31 -11.95
C VAL A 146 -8.25 7.05 -12.55
N THR A 147 -9.58 6.88 -12.44
CA THR A 147 -10.27 5.73 -13.05
C THR A 147 -10.16 5.72 -14.57
N GLY A 148 -10.24 6.89 -15.23
CA GLY A 148 -10.12 7.04 -16.68
C GLY A 148 -8.74 6.66 -17.21
N GLU A 149 -7.68 7.10 -16.52
CA GLU A 149 -6.30 6.73 -16.86
C GLU A 149 -6.09 5.20 -16.76
N LEU A 150 -6.69 4.55 -15.75
CA LEU A 150 -6.68 3.10 -15.60
C LEU A 150 -7.47 2.35 -16.70
N GLU A 151 -8.51 2.94 -17.32
CA GLU A 151 -9.30 2.30 -18.38
C GLU A 151 -8.58 2.23 -19.74
N SER A 152 -7.72 3.22 -20.02
CA SER A 152 -7.02 3.37 -21.30
C SER A 152 -6.05 2.23 -21.63
N THR A 153 -5.77 1.34 -20.68
CA THR A 153 -4.81 0.23 -20.80
C THR A 153 -5.40 -1.09 -21.35
N ARG A 154 -6.64 -1.07 -21.88
CA ARG A 154 -7.35 -2.28 -22.33
C ARG A 154 -6.85 -2.83 -23.68
N ASN A 155 -6.45 -4.10 -23.70
CA ASN A 155 -6.19 -4.85 -24.94
C ASN A 155 -7.40 -5.70 -25.40
N ARG A 156 -7.57 -5.85 -26.72
CA ARG A 156 -8.58 -6.73 -27.35
C ARG A 156 -8.10 -8.18 -27.34
N GLN A 157 -9.00 -9.11 -27.01
CA GLN A 157 -8.79 -10.56 -27.06
C GLN A 157 -9.43 -11.15 -28.31
N GLY A 158 -8.89 -12.26 -28.84
CA GLY A 158 -9.63 -13.11 -29.79
C GLY A 158 -9.01 -13.33 -31.18
N GLU A 159 -7.69 -13.25 -31.33
CA GLU A 159 -7.02 -13.63 -32.58
C GLU A 159 -6.13 -14.85 -32.34
N ASP A 160 -6.02 -15.73 -33.32
CA ASP A 160 -5.13 -16.89 -33.30
C ASP A 160 -3.68 -16.40 -33.42
N ARG A 161 -2.84 -16.74 -32.43
CA ARG A 161 -1.52 -16.12 -32.24
C ARG A 161 -0.42 -17.17 -32.26
N GLY A 162 0.66 -16.85 -32.97
CA GLY A 162 1.91 -17.62 -32.88
C GLY A 162 2.52 -17.57 -31.48
N PRO A 163 3.44 -18.49 -31.14
CA PRO A 163 3.93 -18.69 -29.77
C PRO A 163 4.63 -17.48 -29.14
N LEU A 164 5.34 -16.66 -29.93
CA LEU A 164 5.99 -15.43 -29.44
C LEU A 164 4.96 -14.34 -29.08
N ILE A 165 3.96 -14.15 -29.94
CA ILE A 165 2.89 -13.16 -29.76
C ILE A 165 2.01 -13.57 -28.58
N GLU A 166 1.83 -14.87 -28.35
CA GLU A 166 1.13 -15.39 -27.19
C GLU A 166 1.88 -15.10 -25.87
N PHE A 167 3.20 -15.24 -25.85
CA PHE A 167 3.99 -14.87 -24.67
C PHE A 167 3.92 -13.35 -24.37
N GLU A 168 4.06 -12.51 -25.40
CA GLU A 168 3.88 -11.05 -25.26
C GLU A 168 2.47 -10.69 -24.80
N HIS A 169 1.46 -11.44 -25.26
CA HIS A 169 0.10 -11.28 -24.78
C HIS A 169 -0.03 -11.61 -23.30
N GLN A 170 0.54 -12.72 -22.85
CA GLN A 170 0.52 -13.14 -21.44
C GLN A 170 1.18 -12.09 -20.54
N LEU A 171 2.30 -11.52 -20.99
CA LEU A 171 2.96 -10.39 -20.32
C LEU A 171 2.03 -9.17 -20.21
N CYS A 172 1.38 -8.78 -21.31
CA CYS A 172 0.43 -7.67 -21.29
C CYS A 172 -0.76 -7.93 -20.36
N VAL A 173 -1.29 -9.15 -20.37
CA VAL A 173 -2.38 -9.58 -19.48
C VAL A 173 -1.92 -9.52 -18.03
N ALA A 174 -0.68 -9.88 -17.71
CA ALA A 174 -0.15 -9.81 -16.36
C ALA A 174 -0.18 -8.38 -15.79
N VAL A 175 0.26 -7.39 -16.57
CA VAL A 175 0.19 -5.96 -16.18
C VAL A 175 -1.25 -5.50 -16.09
N PHE A 176 -2.06 -5.82 -17.11
CA PHE A 176 -3.47 -5.41 -17.15
C PHE A 176 -4.27 -5.94 -15.96
N SER A 177 -4.10 -7.22 -15.58
CA SER A 177 -4.78 -7.82 -14.43
C SER A 177 -4.48 -7.07 -13.13
N ARG A 178 -3.23 -6.64 -12.92
CA ARG A 178 -2.82 -5.88 -11.73
C ARG A 178 -3.42 -4.47 -11.70
N ILE A 179 -3.32 -3.75 -12.82
CA ILE A 179 -3.89 -2.40 -12.97
C ILE A 179 -5.41 -2.45 -12.81
N ARG A 180 -6.06 -3.47 -13.40
CA ARG A 180 -7.50 -3.69 -13.27
C ARG A 180 -7.88 -4.02 -11.83
N PHE A 181 -7.11 -4.83 -11.12
CA PHE A 181 -7.34 -5.11 -9.70
C PHE A 181 -7.25 -3.83 -8.86
N THR A 182 -6.20 -3.02 -9.04
CA THR A 182 -6.07 -1.71 -8.36
C THR A 182 -7.27 -0.82 -8.65
N ARG A 183 -7.74 -0.78 -9.91
CA ARG A 183 -8.94 -0.02 -10.29
C ARG A 183 -10.18 -0.53 -9.57
N LEU A 184 -10.43 -1.84 -9.56
CA LEU A 184 -11.61 -2.41 -8.91
C LEU A 184 -11.60 -2.13 -7.40
N LEU A 185 -10.44 -2.26 -6.75
CA LEU A 185 -10.28 -1.95 -5.33
C LEU A 185 -10.53 -0.46 -5.06
N LEU A 186 -9.93 0.44 -5.85
CA LEU A 186 -10.13 1.87 -5.72
C LEU A 186 -11.61 2.26 -5.93
N THR A 187 -12.24 1.77 -7.00
CA THR A 187 -13.66 2.03 -7.28
C THR A 187 -14.53 1.55 -6.12
N ALA A 188 -14.27 0.36 -5.57
CA ALA A 188 -15.02 -0.14 -4.42
C ALA A 188 -14.89 0.78 -3.20
N LEU A 189 -13.67 1.24 -2.89
CA LEU A 189 -13.43 2.19 -1.80
C LEU A 189 -14.14 3.53 -2.03
N ILE A 190 -14.12 4.06 -3.25
CA ILE A 190 -14.85 5.29 -3.61
C ILE A 190 -16.37 5.06 -3.47
N THR A 191 -16.90 3.93 -3.93
CA THR A 191 -18.32 3.62 -3.82
C THR A 191 -18.77 3.60 -2.36
N PHE A 192 -17.96 3.08 -1.42
CA PHE A 192 -18.22 3.18 0.03
C PHE A 192 -18.20 4.61 0.59
N THR A 193 -17.64 5.59 -0.13
CA THR A 193 -17.72 7.00 0.28
C THR A 193 -19.03 7.67 -0.16
N ARG A 194 -19.73 7.11 -1.15
CA ARG A 194 -21.00 7.64 -1.64
C ARG A 194 -22.13 7.28 -0.67
N LYS A 195 -23.02 8.23 -0.39
CA LYS A 195 -24.20 8.04 0.51
C LYS A 195 -25.37 7.34 -0.19
N GLU A 196 -25.11 6.50 -1.19
CA GLU A 196 -26.15 5.90 -2.04
C GLU A 196 -26.61 4.55 -1.50
N MET A 197 -27.93 4.28 -1.60
CA MET A 197 -28.54 3.06 -1.05
C MET A 197 -28.08 1.76 -1.76
N ASN A 198 -27.57 1.85 -3.00
CA ASN A 198 -27.15 0.70 -3.80
C ASN A 198 -25.64 0.42 -3.76
N ALA A 199 -24.88 1.20 -2.98
CA ALA A 199 -23.42 1.13 -2.94
C ALA A 199 -22.90 -0.29 -2.59
N THR A 200 -23.57 -1.00 -1.67
CA THR A 200 -23.15 -2.34 -1.22
C THR A 200 -23.27 -3.39 -2.32
N ALA A 201 -24.36 -3.39 -3.09
CA ALA A 201 -24.56 -4.32 -4.20
C ALA A 201 -23.57 -4.07 -5.35
N GLU A 202 -23.20 -2.81 -5.60
CA GLU A 202 -22.16 -2.46 -6.56
C GLU A 202 -20.78 -2.95 -6.10
N VAL A 203 -20.42 -2.69 -4.84
CA VAL A 203 -19.14 -3.15 -4.28
C VAL A 203 -19.05 -4.68 -4.30
N GLN A 204 -20.12 -5.39 -3.98
CA GLN A 204 -20.11 -6.87 -4.04
C GLN A 204 -19.76 -7.37 -5.45
N LYS A 205 -20.33 -6.77 -6.50
CA LYS A 205 -19.98 -7.09 -7.90
C LYS A 205 -18.53 -6.76 -8.24
N LEU A 206 -17.99 -5.66 -7.69
CA LEU A 206 -16.59 -5.28 -7.88
C LEU A 206 -15.65 -6.26 -7.17
N MET A 207 -16.00 -6.74 -5.97
CA MET A 207 -15.22 -7.72 -5.22
C MET A 207 -15.22 -9.09 -5.90
N VAL A 208 -16.34 -9.54 -6.47
CA VAL A 208 -16.37 -10.76 -7.29
C VAL A 208 -15.39 -10.66 -8.48
N GLN A 209 -15.45 -9.55 -9.23
CA GLN A 209 -14.52 -9.32 -10.33
C GLN A 209 -13.05 -9.23 -9.87
N ALA A 210 -12.80 -8.69 -8.67
CA ALA A 210 -11.46 -8.61 -8.11
C ALA A 210 -10.93 -10.00 -7.73
N MET A 211 -11.78 -10.86 -7.12
CA MET A 211 -11.44 -12.25 -6.82
C MET A 211 -11.07 -13.04 -8.07
N ASP A 212 -11.84 -12.88 -9.15
CA ASP A 212 -11.59 -13.58 -10.42
C ASP A 212 -10.23 -13.22 -11.05
N LEU A 213 -9.67 -12.04 -10.73
CA LEU A 213 -8.36 -11.59 -11.23
C LEU A 213 -7.19 -12.14 -10.42
N LEU A 214 -7.37 -12.45 -9.13
CA LEU A 214 -6.28 -12.85 -8.25
C LEU A 214 -5.52 -14.11 -8.74
N PRO A 215 -6.17 -15.18 -9.25
CA PRO A 215 -5.45 -16.32 -9.83
C PRO A 215 -4.56 -15.95 -11.02
N SER A 216 -5.01 -15.00 -11.86
CA SER A 216 -4.22 -14.51 -13.01
C SER A 216 -3.01 -13.71 -12.54
N ILE A 217 -3.15 -12.90 -11.48
CA ILE A 217 -2.04 -12.15 -10.89
C ILE A 217 -1.03 -13.11 -10.26
N GLU A 218 -1.49 -14.06 -9.46
CA GLU A 218 -0.68 -15.07 -8.79
C GLU A 218 0.10 -15.93 -9.80
N GLY A 219 -0.57 -16.42 -10.84
CA GLY A 219 0.06 -17.23 -11.89
C GLY A 219 1.03 -16.49 -12.81
N SER A 220 1.10 -15.15 -12.71
CA SER A 220 1.99 -14.31 -13.53
C SER A 220 3.04 -13.55 -12.71
N MET A 221 3.21 -13.84 -11.42
CA MET A 221 4.20 -13.18 -10.56
C MET A 221 5.65 -13.41 -11.02
N GLU A 222 5.94 -14.59 -11.59
CA GLU A 222 7.28 -14.96 -12.05
C GLU A 222 7.73 -14.15 -13.28
N PHE A 223 6.78 -13.54 -14.01
CA PHE A 223 7.11 -12.67 -15.15
C PHE A 223 7.73 -11.34 -14.72
N GLY A 224 7.57 -10.94 -13.46
CA GLY A 224 8.17 -9.73 -12.92
C GLY A 224 9.64 -9.92 -12.56
N ILE A 225 10.42 -8.83 -12.64
CA ILE A 225 11.76 -8.82 -12.06
C ILE A 225 11.66 -9.10 -10.56
N GLN A 226 12.41 -10.09 -10.09
CA GLN A 226 12.46 -10.49 -8.67
C GLN A 226 13.65 -9.82 -7.98
N THR A 227 13.49 -9.50 -6.69
CA THR A 227 14.59 -9.09 -5.81
C THR A 227 15.34 -10.35 -5.36
N GLN A 228 16.66 -10.44 -5.56
CA GLN A 228 17.41 -11.60 -5.08
C GLN A 228 17.45 -11.59 -3.53
N THR A 229 16.92 -12.62 -2.88
CA THR A 229 16.71 -12.68 -1.42
C THR A 229 17.96 -13.03 -0.59
N ASP A 230 19.12 -13.20 -1.21
CA ASP A 230 20.28 -13.81 -0.55
C ASP A 230 21.41 -12.81 -0.27
N SER A 231 21.26 -11.93 0.72
CA SER A 231 22.43 -11.37 1.41
C SER A 231 22.13 -10.94 2.86
N THR A 232 22.90 -11.51 3.79
CA THR A 232 22.87 -11.30 5.24
C THR A 232 23.58 -10.02 5.69
N LYS A 233 23.79 -9.05 4.81
CA LYS A 233 24.48 -7.78 5.12
C LYS A 233 23.94 -6.67 4.23
N GLY A 234 23.24 -5.69 4.82
CA GLY A 234 23.05 -4.27 4.40
C GLY A 234 22.76 -3.88 2.94
N ASP A 235 23.41 -4.51 1.97
CA ASP A 235 23.24 -4.37 0.53
C ASP A 235 22.28 -5.43 0.00
N GLN A 236 21.01 -5.37 0.43
CA GLN A 236 19.96 -6.11 -0.25
C GLN A 236 19.78 -5.55 -1.66
N PRO A 237 19.65 -6.41 -2.69
CA PRO A 237 19.42 -5.95 -4.05
C PRO A 237 18.06 -5.28 -4.12
N ILE A 238 18.12 -4.01 -4.47
CA ILE A 238 16.96 -3.15 -4.57
C ILE A 238 16.36 -3.28 -5.96
N LEU A 239 15.05 -3.53 -5.99
CA LEU A 239 14.29 -3.41 -7.20
C LEU A 239 14.33 -1.95 -7.68
N MET A 240 14.54 -1.75 -8.99
CA MET A 240 14.50 -0.43 -9.60
C MET A 240 13.25 0.35 -9.15
N GLY A 241 13.46 1.58 -8.68
CA GLY A 241 12.38 2.45 -8.21
C GLY A 241 12.12 2.41 -6.70
N PHE A 242 12.79 1.55 -5.93
CA PHE A 242 12.66 1.51 -4.48
C PHE A 242 13.92 2.02 -3.78
N GLU A 243 13.77 2.72 -2.66
CA GLU A 243 14.89 3.08 -1.78
C GLU A 243 14.39 3.07 -0.32
N PRO A 244 14.63 1.99 0.45
CA PRO A 244 14.17 1.83 1.82
C PRO A 244 14.61 2.94 2.77
N LEU A 245 15.75 3.59 2.49
CA LEU A 245 16.33 4.62 3.36
C LEU A 245 15.98 6.05 2.94
N VAL A 246 15.20 6.24 1.86
CA VAL A 246 14.90 7.59 1.33
C VAL A 246 14.24 8.50 2.36
N ASN A 247 13.47 7.91 3.27
CA ASN A 247 12.68 8.64 4.27
C ASN A 247 13.28 8.57 5.68
N GLN A 248 14.51 8.11 5.84
CA GLN A 248 15.14 7.94 7.17
C GLN A 248 15.07 9.22 8.02
N ARG A 249 15.19 10.39 7.39
CA ARG A 249 15.15 11.71 8.06
C ARG A 249 13.76 12.16 8.47
N LEU A 250 12.71 11.53 7.95
CA LEU A 250 11.31 11.85 8.28
C LEU A 250 10.80 11.05 9.49
N LEU A 251 11.48 9.96 9.83
CA LEU A 251 11.10 9.10 10.94
C LEU A 251 11.37 9.83 12.27
N PRO A 252 10.49 9.64 13.27
CA PRO A 252 10.70 10.24 14.58
C PRO A 252 12.03 9.73 15.16
N PRO A 253 12.72 10.57 15.96
CA PRO A 253 13.92 10.16 16.67
C PRO A 253 13.49 9.12 17.70
N THR A 254 13.57 7.86 17.29
CA THR A 254 13.24 6.65 18.05
C THR A 254 14.27 5.59 17.69
N PHE A 255 14.28 4.51 18.46
CA PHE A 255 15.11 3.35 18.15
C PHE A 255 14.90 2.90 16.69
N PRO A 256 15.97 2.57 15.94
CA PRO A 256 15.85 2.15 14.56
C PRO A 256 15.02 0.86 14.45
N ARG A 257 13.80 0.98 13.94
CA ARG A 257 12.90 -0.15 13.63
C ARG A 257 12.51 -0.07 12.17
N TYR A 258 13.02 -0.98 11.35
CA TYR A 258 12.69 -1.04 9.93
C TYR A 258 11.53 -1.97 9.68
N ALA A 259 10.58 -1.55 8.85
CA ALA A 259 9.49 -2.41 8.40
C ALA A 259 10.07 -3.54 7.54
N LYS A 260 9.75 -4.78 7.91
CA LYS A 260 10.04 -5.94 7.07
C LYS A 260 8.92 -6.05 6.06
N ILE A 261 9.21 -5.76 4.79
CA ILE A 261 8.23 -5.90 3.71
C ILE A 261 7.84 -7.37 3.57
N ILE A 262 6.53 -7.63 3.50
CA ILE A 262 5.99 -8.99 3.39
C ILE A 262 6.30 -9.60 2.01
N SER A 263 6.30 -10.92 1.93
CA SER A 263 6.59 -11.61 0.67
C SER A 263 5.44 -11.44 -0.35
N ARG A 264 5.74 -11.59 -1.65
CA ARG A 264 4.70 -11.54 -2.70
C ARG A 264 3.61 -12.60 -2.50
N LYS A 265 4.00 -13.79 -2.03
CA LYS A 265 3.04 -14.86 -1.75
C LYS A 265 2.10 -14.49 -0.61
N ASP A 266 2.65 -14.04 0.53
CA ASP A 266 1.83 -13.63 1.69
C ASP A 266 0.95 -12.42 1.33
N THR A 267 1.44 -11.54 0.45
CA THR A 267 0.67 -10.41 -0.08
C THR A 267 -0.57 -10.90 -0.84
N MET A 268 -0.43 -11.93 -1.69
CA MET A 268 -1.57 -12.48 -2.43
C MET A 268 -2.59 -13.15 -1.50
N GLU A 269 -2.13 -13.87 -0.49
CA GLU A 269 -3.01 -14.45 0.55
C GLU A 269 -3.76 -13.37 1.33
N TYR A 270 -3.08 -12.28 1.68
CA TYR A 270 -3.70 -11.12 2.33
C TYR A 270 -4.73 -10.44 1.44
N LEU A 271 -4.39 -10.18 0.17
CA LEU A 271 -5.29 -9.52 -0.79
C LEU A 271 -6.54 -10.37 -1.07
N ARG A 272 -6.40 -11.70 -1.16
CA ARG A 272 -7.53 -12.63 -1.26
C ARG A 272 -8.46 -12.50 -0.05
N SER A 273 -7.89 -12.61 1.14
CA SER A 273 -8.64 -12.48 2.39
C SER A 273 -9.28 -11.09 2.51
N LEU A 274 -8.60 -10.04 2.05
CA LEU A 274 -9.11 -8.68 2.05
C LEU A 274 -10.37 -8.54 1.20
N VAL A 275 -10.34 -9.01 -0.04
CA VAL A 275 -11.48 -8.93 -0.96
C VAL A 275 -12.66 -9.75 -0.45
N GLU A 276 -12.42 -10.94 0.09
CA GLU A 276 -13.46 -11.77 0.73
C GLU A 276 -14.13 -11.04 1.90
N ARG A 277 -13.34 -10.39 2.76
CA ARG A 277 -13.88 -9.63 3.90
C ARG A 277 -14.66 -8.40 3.49
N ILE A 278 -14.20 -7.67 2.48
CA ILE A 278 -14.96 -6.54 1.93
C ILE A 278 -16.28 -7.03 1.32
N GLY A 279 -16.27 -8.20 0.65
CA GLY A 279 -17.47 -8.86 0.17
C GLY A 279 -18.45 -9.20 1.29
N ALA A 280 -17.95 -9.85 2.36
CA ALA A 280 -18.75 -10.21 3.53
C ALA A 280 -19.34 -8.97 4.25
N LEU A 281 -18.60 -7.86 4.32
CA LEU A 281 -19.09 -6.59 4.88
C LEU A 281 -20.36 -6.10 4.16
N CYS A 282 -20.45 -6.30 2.84
CA CYS A 282 -21.61 -5.89 2.05
C CYS A 282 -22.86 -6.73 2.36
N GLU A 283 -22.71 -7.93 2.93
CA GLU A 283 -23.81 -8.80 3.31
C GLU A 283 -24.35 -8.48 4.71
N VAL A 284 -23.57 -7.81 5.56
CA VAL A 284 -23.95 -7.37 6.91
C VAL A 284 -25.21 -6.52 6.89
N THR A 285 -25.36 -5.66 5.89
CA THR A 285 -26.53 -4.77 5.78
C THR A 285 -27.84 -5.51 5.57
N ASN A 286 -27.79 -6.79 5.18
CA ASN A 286 -28.96 -7.64 4.97
C ASN A 286 -29.28 -8.52 6.20
N LEU A 287 -28.48 -8.43 7.27
CA LEU A 287 -28.73 -9.19 8.50
C LEU A 287 -29.87 -8.55 9.27
N THR A 288 -30.96 -9.30 9.43
CA THR A 288 -32.18 -8.85 10.14
C THR A 288 -32.21 -9.31 11.60
N SER A 289 -31.38 -10.28 11.98
CA SER A 289 -31.31 -10.83 13.33
C SER A 289 -30.15 -10.23 14.12
N PHE A 290 -30.43 -9.77 15.33
CA PHE A 290 -29.44 -9.27 16.28
C PHE A 290 -28.32 -10.28 16.55
N HIS A 291 -28.66 -11.57 16.66
CA HIS A 291 -27.67 -12.64 16.87
C HIS A 291 -26.76 -12.82 15.65
N SER A 292 -27.31 -12.69 14.45
CA SER A 292 -26.52 -12.74 13.21
C SER A 292 -25.61 -11.53 13.08
N ILE A 293 -26.09 -10.34 13.47
CA ILE A 293 -25.27 -9.11 13.52
C ILE A 293 -24.14 -9.26 14.54
N LEU A 294 -24.39 -9.85 15.72
CA LEU A 294 -23.36 -10.10 16.74
C LEU A 294 -22.29 -11.07 16.26
N VAL A 295 -22.68 -12.22 15.71
CA VAL A 295 -21.73 -13.22 15.17
C VAL A 295 -20.93 -12.64 14.01
N CYS A 296 -21.58 -11.87 13.13
CA CYS A 296 -20.93 -11.21 12.01
C CYS A 296 -20.00 -10.07 12.48
N ASN A 297 -20.39 -9.29 13.50
CA ASN A 297 -19.53 -8.30 14.12
C ASN A 297 -18.30 -8.98 14.72
N THR A 298 -18.41 -10.07 15.47
CA THR A 298 -17.23 -10.75 16.02
C THR A 298 -16.30 -11.27 14.91
N TYR A 299 -16.83 -11.73 13.78
CA TYR A 299 -16.04 -12.21 12.64
C TYR A 299 -15.38 -11.07 11.85
N ILE A 300 -16.10 -9.97 11.64
CA ILE A 300 -15.62 -8.76 10.96
C ILE A 300 -14.63 -7.99 11.85
N LEU A 301 -14.89 -7.94 13.16
CA LEU A 301 -14.05 -7.34 14.17
C LEU A 301 -12.67 -7.98 14.14
N VAL A 302 -12.59 -9.30 14.24
CA VAL A 302 -11.27 -9.94 14.42
C VAL A 302 -10.46 -9.91 13.11
N HIS A 303 -11.08 -9.81 11.93
CA HIS A 303 -10.37 -10.11 10.68
C HIS A 303 -10.41 -9.02 9.59
N THR A 304 -11.27 -8.01 9.65
CA THR A 304 -11.37 -6.99 8.59
C THR A 304 -10.45 -5.81 8.86
N LEU A 305 -9.24 -5.87 8.28
CA LEU A 305 -8.32 -4.72 8.09
C LEU A 305 -7.98 -3.95 9.38
N THR A 306 -7.29 -4.53 10.37
CA THR A 306 -6.59 -3.69 11.38
C THR A 306 -7.47 -2.57 11.96
N LEU A 307 -8.77 -2.85 12.18
CA LEU A 307 -9.78 -1.85 12.55
C LEU A 307 -10.59 -2.29 13.76
N CYS A 308 -9.99 -3.14 14.60
CA CYS A 308 -10.57 -3.64 15.85
C CYS A 308 -9.57 -3.84 16.97
N LYS A 309 -8.95 -2.73 17.37
CA LYS A 309 -8.81 -2.46 18.80
C LYS A 309 -9.77 -1.34 19.23
N LEU A 310 -11.05 -1.51 18.87
CA LEU A 310 -12.14 -0.56 19.11
C LEU A 310 -13.12 -1.12 20.16
N GLU A 311 -12.62 -1.44 21.36
CA GLU A 311 -13.50 -1.98 22.40
C GLU A 311 -14.19 -0.90 23.27
N HIS A 312 -13.78 0.37 23.26
CA HIS A 312 -14.19 1.27 24.36
C HIS A 312 -15.18 2.41 24.10
N ARG A 313 -15.73 2.65 22.89
CA ARG A 313 -16.60 3.83 22.67
C ARG A 313 -17.87 3.70 21.82
N LEU A 314 -18.23 2.54 21.27
CA LEU A 314 -19.50 2.39 20.51
C LEU A 314 -20.76 2.25 21.39
N GLN A 315 -20.65 2.35 22.72
CA GLN A 315 -21.82 2.46 23.61
C GLN A 315 -22.46 3.85 23.64
N TYR A 316 -21.89 4.89 23.03
CA TYR A 316 -22.38 6.27 23.19
C TYR A 316 -23.12 6.89 22.00
N THR A 317 -23.20 6.23 20.84
CA THR A 317 -23.77 6.86 19.62
C THR A 317 -25.05 6.18 19.10
N VAL A 318 -25.60 5.21 19.84
CA VAL A 318 -26.96 4.66 19.62
C VAL A 318 -27.93 5.15 20.71
N SER A 319 -27.55 6.19 21.43
CA SER A 319 -28.42 6.92 22.37
C SER A 319 -28.27 8.42 22.17
N GLN A 320 -28.62 8.88 20.96
CA GLN A 320 -29.14 10.22 20.68
C GLN A 320 -29.83 10.24 19.32
#